data_AF-A0A2E6AST9-F1
#
_entry.id   AF-A0A2E6AST9-F1
#
_cell.length_a   1.000
_cell.length_b   1.000
_cell.length_c   1.000
_cell.angle_alpha   90.00
_cell.angle_beta   90.00
_cell.angle_gamma   90.00
#
_symmetry.space_group_name_H-M   'P 1'
#
loop_
_entity.id
_entity.type
_entity.pdbx_description
1 polymer ?
#
loop_
_entity_poly.entity_id
_entity_poly.type
_entity_poly.pdbx_seq_one_letter_code
_entity_poly.pdbx_strand_id
1 'polypeptide(L)'
;MSSIVALVVGIPMMVGIGWLVWYVWNNNRLLDARLANGDLELLDSTSYKVTEVIRAPAGSRVEKVAFQPMNIDMSGYVRQTLPDGRVALVPVAMNQEVRSVHSTTHTNQQPPFQ
;
A
#
# COMPACT_ATOMS: atom_id res chain seq x y z
N MET A 1 24.69 54.08 -34.85
CA MET A 1 25.14 53.43 -33.59
C MET A 1 23.99 52.73 -32.86
N SER A 2 22.82 53.36 -32.73
CA SER A 2 21.65 52.76 -32.03
C SER A 2 21.11 51.43 -32.64
N SER A 3 21.03 51.31 -33.97
CA SER A 3 20.46 50.12 -34.63
C SER A 3 21.32 48.85 -34.52
N ILE A 4 22.64 49.00 -34.59
CA ILE A 4 23.59 47.88 -34.47
C ILE A 4 23.53 47.29 -33.05
N VAL A 5 23.47 48.15 -32.03
CA VAL A 5 23.34 47.71 -30.63
C VAL A 5 22.02 46.95 -30.41
N ALA A 6 20.92 47.43 -30.99
CA ALA A 6 19.63 46.76 -30.90
C ALA A 6 19.65 45.35 -31.51
N LEU A 7 20.33 45.15 -32.64
CA LEU A 7 20.47 43.82 -33.24
C LEU A 7 21.37 42.89 -32.43
N VAL A 8 22.50 43.39 -31.95
CA VAL A 8 23.48 42.60 -31.17
C VAL A 8 22.89 42.12 -29.84
N VAL A 9 21.98 42.89 -29.22
CA VAL A 9 21.31 42.49 -27.98
C VAL A 9 20.02 41.74 -28.25
N GLY A 10 19.22 42.22 -29.22
CA GLY A 10 17.90 41.67 -29.49
C GLY A 10 17.92 40.25 -30.06
N ILE A 11 18.86 39.96 -30.97
CA ILE A 11 18.94 38.63 -31.60
C ILE A 11 19.29 37.55 -30.56
N PRO A 12 20.34 37.68 -29.73
CA PRO A 12 20.64 36.69 -28.69
C PRO A 12 19.50 36.53 -27.69
N MET A 13 18.80 37.61 -27.34
CA MET A 13 17.68 37.53 -26.42
C MET A 13 16.53 36.72 -27.02
N MET A 14 16.18 36.95 -28.28
CA MET A 14 15.15 36.18 -28.98
C MET A 14 15.53 34.70 -29.16
N VAL A 15 16.80 34.42 -29.45
CA VAL A 15 17.31 33.05 -29.51
C VAL A 15 17.23 32.39 -28.13
N GLY A 16 17.62 33.09 -27.06
CA GLY A 16 17.53 32.60 -25.69
C GLY A 16 16.09 32.28 -25.27
N ILE A 17 15.15 33.17 -25.59
CA ILE A 17 13.72 32.95 -25.33
C ILE A 17 13.21 31.74 -26.13
N GLY A 18 13.52 31.66 -27.43
CA GLY A 18 13.14 30.53 -28.27
C GLY A 18 13.67 29.20 -27.76
N TRP A 19 14.93 29.19 -27.30
CA TRP A 19 15.53 28.01 -26.69
C TRP A 19 14.86 27.61 -25.37
N LEU A 20 14.54 28.58 -24.50
CA LEU A 20 13.83 28.33 -23.25
C LEU A 20 12.44 27.73 -23.48
N VAL A 21 11.67 28.30 -24.42
CA VAL A 21 10.35 27.79 -24.78
C VAL A 21 10.44 26.37 -25.32
N TRP A 22 11.38 26.12 -26.23
CA TRP A 22 11.60 24.78 -26.77
C TRP A 22 12.03 23.79 -25.69
N TYR A 23 12.92 24.19 -24.78
CA TYR A 23 13.39 23.37 -23.68
C TYR A 23 12.24 22.96 -22.76
N VAL A 24 11.40 23.91 -22.33
CA VAL A 24 10.22 23.62 -21.49
C VAL A 24 9.24 22.69 -22.22
N TRP A 25 8.95 22.96 -23.49
CA TRP A 25 8.07 22.12 -24.28
C TRP A 25 8.59 20.68 -24.43
N ASN A 26 9.88 20.52 -24.72
CA ASN A 26 10.50 19.21 -24.89
C ASN A 26 10.48 18.40 -23.59
N ASN A 27 10.74 19.04 -22.44
CA ASN A 27 10.64 18.37 -21.13
C ASN A 27 9.21 17.91 -20.82
N ASN A 28 8.20 18.74 -21.09
CA ASN A 28 6.80 18.35 -20.90
C ASN A 28 6.42 17.16 -21.79
N ARG A 29 6.83 17.16 -23.05
CA ARG A 29 6.59 16.03 -23.97
C ARG A 29 7.24 14.73 -23.46
N LEU A 30 8.44 14.81 -22.90
CA LEU A 30 9.14 13.65 -22.34
C LEU A 30 8.44 13.14 -21.08
N LEU A 31 7.96 14.05 -20.22
CA LEU A 31 7.16 13.70 -19.06
C LEU A 31 5.87 12.98 -19.44
N ASP A 32 5.15 13.47 -20.46
CA ASP A 32 3.94 12.81 -20.96
C ASP A 32 4.22 11.39 -21.44
N ALA A 33 5.34 11.16 -22.12
CA ALA A 33 5.75 9.83 -22.56
C ALA A 33 6.05 8.89 -21.38
N ARG A 34 6.71 9.39 -20.33
CA ARG A 34 6.96 8.61 -19.11
C ARG A 34 5.67 8.27 -18.36
N LEU A 35 4.75 9.23 -18.26
CA LEU A 35 3.42 9.02 -17.67
C LEU A 35 2.63 7.97 -18.45
N ALA A 36 2.64 8.02 -19.79
CA ALA A 36 1.97 7.03 -20.63
C ALA A 36 2.57 5.62 -20.47
N ASN A 37 3.87 5.52 -20.19
CA ASN A 37 4.56 4.26 -19.91
C ASN A 37 4.37 3.76 -18.47
N GLY A 38 3.73 4.54 -17.59
CA GLY A 38 3.55 4.19 -16.19
C GLY A 38 4.87 4.15 -15.39
N ASP A 39 5.81 5.03 -15.72
CA ASP A 39 7.12 5.10 -15.07
C ASP A 39 6.99 5.42 -13.56
N LEU A 40 7.31 4.45 -12.71
CA LEU A 40 7.23 4.55 -11.25
C LEU A 40 8.32 5.46 -10.68
N GLU A 41 9.42 5.70 -11.41
CA GLU A 41 10.50 6.58 -10.97
C GLU A 41 10.02 8.05 -10.84
N LEU A 42 8.94 8.41 -11.55
CA LEU A 42 8.29 9.72 -11.40
C LEU A 42 7.75 9.95 -9.98
N LEU A 43 7.38 8.90 -9.26
CA LEU A 43 6.83 9.00 -7.90
C LEU A 43 7.90 9.36 -6.86
N ASP A 44 9.17 9.07 -7.14
CA ASP A 44 10.30 9.31 -6.24
C ASP A 44 11.07 10.61 -6.60
N SER A 45 10.63 11.29 -7.65
CA SER A 45 11.33 12.47 -8.18
C SER A 45 11.08 13.72 -7.34
N THR A 46 12.15 14.47 -7.03
CA THR A 46 12.07 15.77 -6.34
C THR A 46 11.66 16.92 -7.25
N SER A 47 11.69 16.71 -8.56
CA SER A 47 11.41 17.75 -9.56
C SER A 47 9.92 17.93 -9.87
N TYR A 48 9.08 16.97 -9.51
CA TYR A 48 7.65 16.99 -9.81
C TYR A 48 6.81 16.93 -8.55
N LYS A 49 5.72 17.70 -8.51
CA LYS A 49 4.76 17.64 -7.40
C LYS A 49 3.83 16.46 -7.62
N VAL A 50 4.05 15.38 -6.89
CA VAL A 50 3.16 14.20 -6.91
C VAL A 50 1.94 14.46 -6.03
N THR A 51 0.74 14.32 -6.60
CA THR A 51 -0.52 14.38 -5.85
C THR A 51 -1.24 13.04 -5.95
N GLU A 52 -1.30 12.31 -4.85
CA GLU A 52 -2.07 11.07 -4.77
C GLU A 52 -3.57 11.39 -4.71
N VAL A 53 -4.34 10.91 -5.69
CA VAL A 53 -5.81 11.04 -5.70
C VAL A 53 -6.41 9.69 -5.37
N ILE A 54 -6.77 9.51 -4.10
CA ILE A 54 -7.44 8.30 -3.63
C ILE A 54 -8.90 8.36 -4.08
N ARG A 55 -9.25 7.60 -5.12
CA ARG A 55 -10.65 7.40 -5.54
C ARG A 55 -11.25 6.26 -4.74
N ALA A 56 -11.84 6.59 -3.59
CA ALA A 56 -12.53 5.61 -2.77
C ALA A 56 -14.07 5.73 -2.92
N PRO A 57 -14.82 4.61 -2.94
CA PRO A 57 -16.28 4.63 -3.00
C PRO A 57 -16.92 5.41 -1.86
N ALA A 58 -18.15 5.89 -2.07
CA ALA A 58 -18.92 6.58 -1.03
C ALA A 58 -19.04 5.69 0.22
N GLY A 59 -18.64 6.22 1.38
CA GLY A 59 -18.56 5.49 2.65
C GLY A 59 -17.15 5.03 3.05
N SER A 60 -16.15 5.17 2.17
CA SER A 60 -14.76 4.89 2.50
C SER A 60 -14.12 6.02 3.31
N ARG A 61 -13.28 5.66 4.29
CA ARG A 61 -12.47 6.59 5.09
C ARG A 61 -11.01 6.44 4.69
N VAL A 62 -10.36 7.57 4.41
CA VAL A 62 -8.92 7.63 4.15
C VAL A 62 -8.23 7.96 5.46
N GLU A 63 -7.68 6.94 6.13
CA GLU A 63 -6.78 7.12 7.27
C GLU A 63 -5.33 7.08 6.79
N LYS A 64 -4.52 8.05 7.24
CA LYS A 64 -3.09 8.10 6.96
C LYS A 64 -2.38 7.08 7.85
N VAL A 65 -2.45 5.81 7.49
CA VAL A 65 -1.83 4.73 8.25
C VAL A 65 -0.33 4.73 7.95
N ALA A 66 0.46 5.25 8.89
CA ALA A 66 1.88 4.91 8.92
C ALA A 66 1.98 3.38 9.01
N PHE A 67 2.77 2.74 8.14
CA PHE A 67 3.00 1.30 8.16
C PHE A 67 3.46 0.87 9.57
N GLN A 68 2.51 0.44 10.39
CA GLN A 68 2.81 -0.24 11.64
C GLN A 68 2.95 -1.72 11.26
N PRO A 69 4.14 -2.33 11.38
CA PRO A 69 4.26 -3.75 11.23
C PRO A 69 3.32 -4.39 12.26
N MET A 70 2.34 -5.14 11.75
CA MET A 70 1.38 -5.85 12.57
C MET A 70 2.17 -6.90 13.37
N ASN A 71 2.51 -6.59 14.62
CA ASN A 71 3.10 -7.55 15.53
C ASN A 71 1.99 -8.51 15.93
N ILE A 72 1.85 -9.62 15.20
CA ILE A 72 0.95 -10.70 15.55
C ILE A 72 1.55 -11.39 16.76
N ASP A 73 1.27 -10.85 17.95
CA ASP A 73 1.63 -11.48 19.20
C ASP A 73 0.78 -12.76 19.35
N MET A 74 1.39 -13.91 19.04
CA MET A 74 0.75 -15.23 19.09
C MET A 74 0.57 -15.74 20.53
N SER A 75 0.97 -14.97 21.54
CA SER A 75 0.89 -15.32 22.97
C SER A 75 -0.55 -15.56 23.48
N GLY A 76 -1.56 -15.05 22.78
CA GLY A 76 -2.98 -15.13 23.17
C GLY A 76 -3.82 -16.26 22.57
N TYR A 77 -3.23 -17.22 21.83
CA TYR A 77 -4.00 -18.25 21.11
C TYR A 77 -3.70 -19.68 21.59
N VAL A 78 -4.75 -20.49 21.75
CA VAL A 78 -4.65 -21.93 22.05
C VAL A 78 -4.98 -22.75 20.81
N ARG A 79 -4.24 -23.84 20.59
CA ARG A 79 -4.49 -24.80 19.52
C ARG A 79 -5.56 -25.80 19.96
N GLN A 80 -6.64 -25.90 19.21
CA GLN A 80 -7.71 -26.89 19.42
C GLN A 80 -7.82 -27.82 18.20
N THR A 81 -7.74 -29.13 18.45
CA THR A 81 -8.00 -30.15 17.42
C THR A 81 -9.51 -30.40 17.34
N LEU A 82 -10.08 -30.20 16.15
CA LEU A 82 -11.48 -30.44 15.88
C LEU A 82 -11.75 -31.95 15.68
N PRO A 83 -13.02 -32.39 15.80
CA PRO A 83 -13.39 -33.80 15.58
C PRO A 83 -13.06 -34.35 14.20
N ASP A 84 -12.83 -33.48 13.21
CA ASP A 84 -12.41 -33.81 11.84
C ASP A 84 -10.88 -33.90 11.68
N GLY A 85 -10.12 -33.73 12.76
CA GLY A 85 -8.65 -33.77 12.78
C GLY A 85 -7.96 -32.45 12.39
N ARG A 86 -8.71 -31.39 12.09
CA ARG A 86 -8.14 -30.07 11.76
C ARG A 86 -7.74 -29.32 13.03
N VAL A 87 -6.74 -28.45 12.94
CA VAL A 87 -6.27 -27.62 14.07
C VAL A 87 -6.73 -26.18 13.86
N ALA A 88 -7.48 -25.64 14.82
CA ALA A 88 -7.89 -24.24 14.88
C ALA A 88 -7.12 -23.49 15.99
N LEU A 89 -6.86 -22.20 15.77
CA LEU A 89 -6.31 -21.29 16.78
C LEU A 89 -7.46 -20.49 17.38
N VAL A 90 -7.68 -20.64 18.69
CA VAL A 90 -8.77 -19.98 19.43
C VAL A 90 -8.15 -18.93 20.36
N PRO A 91 -8.58 -17.65 20.29
CA PRO A 91 -8.09 -16.61 21.18
C PRO A 91 -8.57 -16.86 22.62
N VAL A 92 -7.66 -16.77 23.59
CA VAL A 92 -7.99 -16.86 25.02
C VAL A 92 -8.23 -15.45 25.57
N ALA A 93 -9.50 -15.09 25.73
CA ALA A 93 -9.86 -13.94 26.55
C ALA A 93 -9.71 -14.33 28.05
N MET A 94 -9.15 -13.42 28.88
CA MET A 94 -8.84 -13.64 30.30
C MET A 94 -10.04 -14.03 31.20
N ASN A 95 -11.24 -14.05 30.64
CA ASN A 95 -12.52 -14.22 31.32
C ASN A 95 -13.36 -15.39 30.75
N GLN A 96 -12.74 -16.31 30.02
CA GLN A 96 -13.42 -17.46 29.43
C GLN A 96 -13.01 -18.77 30.10
N GLU A 97 -13.92 -19.38 30.86
CA GLU A 97 -13.73 -20.73 31.42
C GLU A 97 -13.57 -21.74 30.27
N VAL A 98 -12.38 -22.33 30.17
CA VAL A 98 -12.13 -23.45 29.26
C VAL A 98 -12.91 -24.66 29.79
N ARG A 99 -14.14 -24.85 29.33
CA ARG A 99 -14.87 -26.10 29.55
C ARG A 99 -14.21 -27.20 28.73
N SER A 100 -13.27 -27.92 29.35
CA SER A 100 -12.80 -29.20 28.85
C SER A 100 -13.97 -30.19 28.97
N VAL A 101 -14.71 -30.37 27.88
CA VAL A 101 -15.70 -31.45 27.81
C VAL A 101 -14.90 -32.75 27.74
N HIS A 102 -14.58 -33.32 28.91
CA HIS A 102 -14.20 -34.72 29.01
C HIS A 102 -15.40 -35.51 28.49
N SER A 103 -15.30 -36.00 27.27
CA SER A 103 -16.26 -36.95 26.72
C SER A 103 -16.08 -38.25 27.49
N THR A 104 -16.80 -38.41 28.60
CA THR A 104 -17.03 -39.72 29.22
C THR A 104 -17.91 -40.50 28.27
N THR A 105 -17.30 -41.22 27.34
CA THR A 105 -18.01 -42.21 26.52
C THR A 105 -18.63 -43.21 27.49
N HIS A 106 -19.94 -43.09 27.68
CA HIS A 106 -20.76 -43.98 28.50
C HIS A 106 -20.73 -45.36 27.81
N THR A 107 -19.77 -46.21 28.18
CA THR A 107 -19.71 -47.58 27.69
C THR A 107 -20.82 -48.38 28.38
N ASN A 108 -21.88 -48.71 27.63
CA ASN A 108 -22.94 -49.63 28.03
C ASN A 108 -22.57 -51.09 27.69
N GLN A 109 -21.29 -51.46 27.82
CA GLN A 109 -20.89 -52.87 27.67
C GLN A 109 -20.90 -53.56 29.03
N GLN A 110 -21.98 -54.29 29.29
CA GLN A 110 -22.07 -55.30 30.33
C GLN A 110 -21.05 -56.42 30.04
N PRO A 111 -20.23 -56.85 31.01
CA PRO A 111 -19.29 -57.94 30.78
C PRO A 111 -20.04 -59.26 30.51
N PRO A 112 -19.56 -60.11 29.58
CA PRO A 112 -20.13 -61.45 29.40
C PRO A 112 -19.88 -62.29 30.66
N PHE A 113 -20.92 -62.96 31.13
CA PHE A 113 -20.80 -64.01 32.13
C PHE A 113 -20.25 -65.27 31.45
N GLN A 114 -19.02 -65.65 31.80
CA GLN A 114 -18.53 -67.01 32.12
C GLN A 114 -17.01 -67.06 32.04
#